data_AF-A0A961Q354-F1
#
_entry.id   AF-A0A961Q354-F1
#
_cell.length_a   1.000
_cell.length_b   1.000
_cell.length_c   1.000
_cell.angle_alpha   90.00
_cell.angle_beta   90.00
_cell.angle_gamma   90.00
#
_symmetry.space_group_name_H-M   'P 1'
#
loop_
_entity.id
_entity.type
_entity.pdbx_description
1 polymer ?
#
loop_
_entity_poly.entity_id
_entity_poly.type
_entity_poly.pdbx_seq_one_letter_code
_entity_poly.pdbx_strand_id
1 'polypeptide(L)'
;HGTQQINQAQMDRWSIISVLNYLPHAQETNIVLSKNKSYANEKGRKTIANMVRVADLTRNAFIQGDLSTVMSPRTVITWAENAEIFGDVGFAFRVTFLNKCDELERSVVAEFYQRCFGEELPESSAHVAIA
;
A
#
# COMPACT_ATOMS: atom_id res chain seq x y z
N HIS A 1 8.01 7.48 -20.53
CA HIS A 1 8.41 6.27 -21.28
C HIS A 1 8.50 5.13 -20.28
N GLY A 2 7.49 4.26 -20.19
CA GLY A 2 7.51 3.19 -19.19
C GLY A 2 6.40 2.17 -19.45
N THR A 3 6.80 1.04 -20.04
CA THR A 3 5.99 -0.08 -20.56
C THR A 3 5.21 0.19 -21.85
N GLN A 4 5.50 -0.64 -22.87
CA GLN A 4 4.68 -0.76 -24.08
C GLN A 4 3.60 -1.80 -23.78
N GLN A 5 2.33 -1.48 -24.02
CA GLN A 5 1.28 -2.49 -23.89
C GLN A 5 1.51 -3.60 -24.90
N ILE A 6 1.41 -4.85 -24.45
CA ILE A 6 1.48 -6.02 -25.32
C ILE A 6 0.21 -6.04 -26.17
N ASN A 7 0.34 -6.07 -27.49
CA ASN A 7 -0.80 -6.14 -28.39
C ASN A 7 -1.25 -7.60 -28.61
N GLN A 8 -2.43 -7.77 -29.21
CA GLN A 8 -3.05 -9.08 -29.40
C GLN A 8 -2.17 -10.07 -30.16
N ALA A 9 -1.48 -9.63 -31.22
CA ALA A 9 -0.62 -10.49 -32.03
C ALA A 9 0.63 -10.98 -31.28
N GLN A 10 1.03 -10.27 -30.23
CA GLN A 10 2.10 -10.70 -29.33
C GLN A 10 1.59 -11.70 -28.28
N MET A 11 0.39 -11.48 -27.72
CA MET A 11 -0.22 -12.40 -26.76
C MET A 11 -0.57 -13.77 -27.37
N ASP A 12 -1.01 -13.79 -28.63
CA ASP A 12 -1.40 -15.02 -29.35
C ASP A 12 -0.22 -16.02 -29.52
N ARG A 13 1.02 -15.58 -29.29
CA ARG A 13 2.21 -16.44 -29.33
C ARG A 13 2.45 -17.22 -28.03
N TRP A 14 1.64 -17.01 -26.99
CA TRP A 14 1.79 -17.69 -25.70
C TRP A 14 0.70 -18.74 -25.55
N SER A 15 1.09 -20.01 -25.38
CA SER A 15 0.14 -21.13 -25.25
C SER A 15 -0.63 -21.13 -23.92
N ILE A 16 -0.12 -20.44 -22.89
CA ILE A 16 -0.72 -20.36 -21.56
C ILE A 16 -0.59 -18.94 -21.04
N ILE A 17 -1.71 -18.37 -20.59
CA ILE A 17 -1.77 -17.07 -19.94
C ILE A 17 -2.43 -17.26 -18.57
N SER A 18 -1.86 -16.66 -17.53
CA SER A 18 -2.43 -16.66 -16.19
C SER A 18 -2.46 -15.24 -15.65
N VAL A 19 -3.53 -14.92 -14.93
CA VAL A 19 -3.72 -13.59 -14.32
C VAL A 19 -3.30 -13.67 -12.86
N LEU A 20 -2.37 -12.79 -12.47
CA LEU A 20 -1.99 -12.63 -11.08
C LEU A 20 -2.69 -11.40 -10.50
N ASN A 21 -3.66 -11.64 -9.63
CA ASN A 21 -4.32 -10.62 -8.82
C ASN A 21 -3.69 -10.52 -7.42
N TYR A 22 -4.16 -9.56 -6.62
CA TYR A 22 -3.75 -9.42 -5.23
C TYR A 22 -4.17 -10.64 -4.40
N LEU A 23 -3.36 -10.95 -3.38
CA LEU A 23 -3.59 -12.09 -2.52
C LEU A 23 -4.67 -11.78 -1.48
N PRO A 24 -5.39 -12.80 -0.98
CA PRO A 24 -6.22 -12.64 0.20
C PRO A 24 -5.42 -12.05 1.37
N HIS A 25 -6.06 -11.17 2.15
CA HIS A 25 -5.48 -10.43 3.27
C HIS A 25 -4.59 -11.30 4.19
N ALA A 26 -5.07 -12.48 4.57
CA ALA A 26 -4.34 -13.40 5.45
C ALA A 26 -3.03 -13.94 4.81
N GLN A 27 -3.05 -14.22 3.51
CA GLN A 27 -1.87 -14.72 2.79
C GLN A 27 -0.83 -13.61 2.64
N GLU A 28 -1.25 -12.40 2.29
CA GLU A 28 -0.34 -11.26 2.20
C GLU A 28 0.28 -10.90 3.56
N THR A 29 -0.53 -10.88 4.62
CA THR A 29 -0.06 -10.67 6.00
C THR A 29 1.04 -11.68 6.37
N ASN A 30 0.84 -12.96 6.06
CA ASN A 30 1.83 -14.00 6.31
C ASN A 30 3.12 -13.81 5.50
N ILE A 31 3.00 -13.39 4.24
CA ILE A 31 4.15 -13.10 3.38
C ILE A 31 4.95 -11.94 3.96
N VAL A 32 4.29 -10.84 4.32
CA VAL A 32 4.95 -9.66 4.92
C VAL A 32 5.64 -10.05 6.23
N LEU A 33 4.95 -10.76 7.14
CA LEU A 33 5.55 -11.25 8.39
C LEU A 33 6.76 -12.16 8.16
N SER A 34 6.74 -12.99 7.12
CA SER A 34 7.87 -13.88 6.81
C SER A 34 9.13 -13.12 6.38
N LYS A 35 8.97 -11.93 5.82
CA LYS A 35 10.06 -11.02 5.41
C LYS A 35 10.47 -10.08 6.54
N ASN A 36 9.54 -9.69 7.40
CA ASN A 36 9.73 -8.78 8.51
C ASN A 36 9.64 -9.51 9.86
N LYS A 37 10.63 -10.35 10.17
CA LYS A 37 10.62 -11.24 11.35
C LYS A 37 10.56 -10.49 12.69
N SER A 38 11.01 -9.24 12.74
CA SER A 38 10.89 -8.34 13.90
C SER A 38 9.44 -8.14 14.35
N TYR A 39 8.48 -8.23 13.43
CA TYR A 39 7.04 -8.11 13.70
C TYR A 39 6.38 -9.43 14.14
N ALA A 40 7.15 -10.51 14.35
CA ALA A 40 6.63 -11.83 14.73
C ALA A 40 6.12 -11.93 16.20
N ASN A 41 5.71 -10.82 16.80
CA ASN A 41 5.06 -10.73 18.11
C ASN A 41 3.60 -10.29 17.96
N GLU A 42 2.79 -10.36 19.04
CA GLU A 42 1.35 -10.09 18.94
C GLU A 42 1.04 -8.66 18.45
N LYS A 43 1.79 -7.67 18.94
CA LYS A 43 1.65 -6.26 18.53
C LYS A 43 2.04 -6.08 17.07
N GLY A 44 3.19 -6.62 16.67
CA GLY A 44 3.71 -6.53 15.31
C GLY A 44 2.79 -7.20 14.29
N ARG A 45 2.19 -8.34 14.62
CA ARG A 45 1.17 -9.00 13.78
C ARG A 45 -0.05 -8.12 13.55
N LYS A 46 -0.53 -7.41 14.58
CA LYS A 46 -1.63 -6.43 14.44
C LYS A 46 -1.22 -5.26 13.55
N THR A 47 0.01 -4.75 13.72
CA THR A 47 0.56 -3.69 12.87
C THR A 47 0.61 -4.10 11.40
N ILE A 48 1.17 -5.28 11.08
CA ILE A 48 1.22 -5.78 9.69
C ILE A 48 -0.20 -5.99 9.13
N ALA A 49 -1.12 -6.56 9.90
CA ALA A 49 -2.51 -6.72 9.46
C ALA A 49 -3.15 -5.37 9.11
N ASN A 50 -2.88 -4.32 9.89
CA ASN A 50 -3.36 -2.97 9.59
C ASN A 50 -2.66 -2.38 8.34
N MET A 51 -1.36 -2.63 8.14
CA MET A 51 -0.65 -2.21 6.93
C MET A 51 -1.25 -2.84 5.66
N VAL A 52 -1.54 -4.15 5.70
CA VAL A 52 -2.21 -4.84 4.59
C VAL A 52 -3.62 -4.30 4.39
N ARG A 53 -4.33 -3.92 5.47
CA ARG A 53 -5.67 -3.32 5.34
C ARG A 53 -5.66 -1.96 4.64
N VAL A 54 -4.66 -1.11 4.90
CA VAL A 54 -4.45 0.12 4.13
C VAL A 54 -4.19 -0.22 2.66
N ALA A 55 -3.38 -1.25 2.38
CA ALA A 55 -3.15 -1.72 1.02
C ALA A 55 -4.44 -2.14 0.32
N ASP A 56 -5.32 -2.87 1.01
CA ASP A 56 -6.60 -3.31 0.46
C ASP A 56 -7.53 -2.12 0.15
N LEU A 57 -7.59 -1.13 1.03
CA LEU A 57 -8.37 0.10 0.79
C LEU A 57 -7.85 0.88 -0.42
N THR A 58 -6.53 1.07 -0.53
CA THR A 58 -5.93 1.77 -1.69
C THR A 58 -6.17 1.02 -3.00
N ARG A 59 -6.15 -0.33 -3.00
CA ARG A 59 -6.47 -1.15 -4.18
C ARG A 59 -7.93 -1.03 -4.58
N ASN A 60 -8.84 -1.02 -3.62
CA ASN A 60 -10.26 -0.84 -3.90
C ASN A 60 -10.54 0.54 -4.51
N ALA A 61 -9.93 1.60 -3.94
CA ALA A 61 -10.04 2.96 -4.47
C ALA A 61 -9.42 3.08 -5.88
N PHE A 62 -8.30 2.39 -6.15
CA PHE A 62 -7.73 2.32 -7.49
C PHE A 62 -8.67 1.64 -8.50
N ILE A 63 -9.33 0.54 -8.10
CA ILE A 63 -10.31 -0.15 -8.96
C ILE A 63 -11.54 0.74 -9.23
N GLN A 64 -11.93 1.57 -8.27
CA GLN A 64 -13.03 2.53 -8.39
C GLN A 64 -12.67 3.76 -9.22
N GLY A 65 -11.37 4.02 -9.43
CA GLY A 65 -10.86 5.19 -10.15
C GLY A 65 -10.60 6.42 -9.27
N ASP A 66 -10.71 6.28 -7.94
CA ASP A 66 -10.46 7.35 -6.97
C ASP A 66 -8.97 7.58 -6.70
N LEU A 67 -8.13 6.57 -6.95
CA LEU A 67 -6.67 6.65 -6.86
C LEU A 67 -6.02 6.27 -8.18
N SER A 68 -4.96 6.98 -8.54
CA SER A 68 -4.09 6.67 -9.67
C SER A 68 -2.89 5.79 -9.29
N THR A 69 -2.58 5.70 -7.99
CA THR A 69 -1.43 4.96 -7.47
C THR A 69 -1.86 3.76 -6.63
N VAL A 70 -1.33 2.57 -6.92
CA VAL A 70 -1.69 1.32 -6.25
C VAL A 70 -0.58 0.78 -5.35
N MET A 71 -0.95 0.19 -4.21
CA MET A 71 -0.03 -0.51 -3.32
C MET A 71 0.14 -1.98 -3.70
N SER A 72 1.36 -2.37 -4.08
CA SER A 72 1.75 -3.77 -4.23
C SER A 72 2.12 -4.41 -2.89
N PRO A 73 2.12 -5.75 -2.77
CA PRO A 73 2.66 -6.43 -1.58
C PRO A 73 4.12 -6.04 -1.27
N ARG A 74 4.91 -5.72 -2.31
CA ARG A 74 6.28 -5.21 -2.13
C ARG A 74 6.29 -3.87 -1.41
N THR A 75 5.34 -2.99 -1.73
CA THR A 75 5.20 -1.69 -1.04
C THR A 75 4.94 -1.89 0.45
N VAL A 76 4.11 -2.88 0.82
CA VAL A 76 3.82 -3.20 2.23
C VAL A 76 5.06 -3.73 2.95
N ILE A 77 5.84 -4.61 2.31
CA ILE A 77 7.11 -5.12 2.87
C ILE A 77 8.08 -3.95 3.12
N THR A 78 8.30 -3.11 2.11
CA THR A 78 9.21 -1.94 2.24
C THR A 78 8.72 -0.96 3.29
N TRP A 79 7.41 -0.77 3.43
CA TRP A 79 6.86 0.07 4.49
C TRP A 79 7.16 -0.49 5.88
N ALA A 80 6.96 -1.81 6.10
CA ALA A 80 7.30 -2.46 7.35
C ALA A 80 8.80 -2.37 7.68
N GLU A 81 9.68 -2.54 6.69
CA GLU A 81 11.13 -2.37 6.86
C GLU A 81 11.49 -0.93 7.26
N ASN A 82 10.92 0.05 6.56
CA ASN A 82 11.16 1.46 6.87
C ASN A 82 10.61 1.85 8.25
N ALA A 83 9.47 1.30 8.66
CA ALA A 83 8.89 1.57 9.97
C ALA A 83 9.80 1.06 11.11
N GLU A 84 10.47 -0.08 10.91
CA GLU A 84 11.48 -0.58 11.84
C GLU A 84 12.73 0.32 11.87
N ILE A 85 13.21 0.76 10.71
CA ILE A 85 14.40 1.62 10.59
C ILE A 85 14.17 2.98 11.24
N PHE A 86 13.03 3.61 10.98
CA PHE A 86 12.72 4.96 11.49
C PHE A 86 12.12 4.95 12.90
N GLY A 87 11.58 3.81 13.36
CA GLY A 87 10.83 3.71 14.60
C GLY A 87 9.47 4.42 14.57
N ASP A 88 8.99 4.79 13.38
CA ASP A 88 7.74 5.53 13.16
C ASP A 88 6.99 4.96 11.94
N VAL A 89 5.81 4.39 12.19
CA VAL A 89 4.97 3.75 11.18
C VAL A 89 4.37 4.78 10.22
N GLY A 90 3.94 5.94 10.73
CA GLY A 90 3.30 6.98 9.95
C GLY A 90 4.29 7.70 9.05
N PHE A 91 5.47 8.05 9.58
CA PHE A 91 6.54 8.60 8.76
C PHE A 91 6.99 7.61 7.68
N ALA A 92 7.18 6.34 8.03
CA ALA A 92 7.54 5.30 7.07
C ALA A 92 6.49 5.14 5.96
N PHE A 93 5.20 5.26 6.28
CA PHE A 93 4.12 5.23 5.28
C PHE A 93 4.23 6.38 4.29
N ARG A 94 4.48 7.60 4.80
CA ARG A 94 4.59 8.81 3.99
C ARG A 94 5.67 8.70 2.92
N VAL A 95 6.88 8.33 3.34
CA VAL A 95 8.03 8.21 2.43
C VAL A 95 7.94 6.98 1.52
N THR A 96 7.23 5.93 1.94
CA THR A 96 7.11 4.70 1.14
C THR A 96 6.03 4.79 0.08
N PHE A 97 4.91 5.46 0.37
CA PHE A 97 3.73 5.45 -0.48
C PHE A 97 3.06 6.82 -0.65
N LEU A 98 2.70 7.52 0.44
CA LEU A 98 1.87 8.73 0.34
C LEU A 98 2.49 9.80 -0.58
N ASN A 99 3.81 10.01 -0.50
CA ASN A 99 4.51 11.00 -1.32
C ASN A 99 4.49 10.69 -2.81
N LYS A 100 4.20 9.44 -3.20
CA LYS A 100 4.06 9.03 -4.61
C LYS A 100 2.67 9.29 -5.17
N CYS A 101 1.67 9.49 -4.31
CA CYS A 101 0.30 9.76 -4.70
C CYS A 101 0.16 11.21 -5.18
N ASP A 102 -0.81 11.44 -6.06
CA ASP A 102 -1.21 12.79 -6.47
C ASP A 102 -1.64 13.61 -5.24
N GLU A 103 -1.37 14.92 -5.26
CA GLU A 103 -1.65 15.80 -4.13
C GLU A 103 -3.14 15.80 -3.75
N LEU A 104 -4.04 15.74 -4.73
CA LEU A 104 -5.48 15.69 -4.50
C LEU A 104 -5.93 14.37 -3.85
N GLU A 105 -5.22 13.29 -4.13
CA GLU A 105 -5.49 11.94 -3.63
C GLU A 105 -4.95 11.70 -2.21
N ARG A 106 -3.96 12.49 -1.76
CA ARG A 106 -3.30 12.27 -0.45
C ARG A 106 -4.25 12.35 0.73
N SER A 107 -5.27 13.18 0.66
CA SER A 107 -6.30 13.30 1.72
C SER A 107 -7.05 11.98 1.92
N VAL A 108 -7.46 11.34 0.82
CA VAL A 108 -8.15 10.04 0.81
C VAL A 108 -7.24 8.94 1.35
N VAL A 109 -5.97 8.92 0.91
CA VAL A 109 -4.99 7.94 1.38
C VAL A 109 -4.68 8.12 2.87
N ALA A 110 -4.61 9.36 3.36
CA ALA A 110 -4.43 9.67 4.78
C ALA A 110 -5.63 9.19 5.61
N GLU A 111 -6.86 9.32 5.08
CA GLU A 111 -8.06 8.78 5.72
C GLU A 111 -8.00 7.25 5.83
N PHE A 112 -7.53 6.54 4.80
CA PHE A 112 -7.35 5.09 4.87
C PHE A 112 -6.35 4.67 5.95
N TYR A 113 -5.26 5.43 6.09
CA TYR A 113 -4.31 5.23 7.19
C TYR A 113 -4.99 5.45 8.54
N GLN A 114 -5.70 6.56 8.73
CA GLN A 114 -6.41 6.88 9.97
C GLN A 114 -7.45 5.81 10.32
N ARG A 115 -8.23 5.31 9.36
CA ARG A 115 -9.21 4.23 9.57
C ARG A 115 -8.57 2.93 10.06
N CYS A 116 -7.32 2.65 9.68
CA CYS A 116 -6.62 1.42 10.04
C CYS A 116 -5.78 1.55 11.32
N PHE A 117 -5.20 2.73 11.57
CA PHE A 117 -4.27 2.95 12.69
C PHE A 117 -4.84 3.83 13.81
N GLY A 118 -5.92 4.56 13.57
CA GLY A 118 -6.49 5.50 14.53
C GLY A 118 -5.65 6.76 14.74
N GLU A 119 -4.67 7.01 13.87
CA GLU A 119 -3.71 8.10 13.97
C GLU A 119 -3.79 8.99 12.73
N GLU A 120 -3.70 10.30 12.90
CA GLU A 120 -3.66 11.25 11.79
C GLU A 120 -2.24 11.48 11.29
N LEU A 121 -2.10 11.57 9.97
CA LEU A 121 -0.86 12.01 9.34
C LEU A 121 -0.88 13.55 9.21
N PRO A 122 0.28 14.22 9.17
CA PRO A 122 0.37 15.67 8.97
C PRO A 122 -0.33 16.18 7.71
N GLU A 123 -0.44 15.34 6.67
CA GLU A 123 -1.13 15.64 5.41
C GLU A 123 -2.65 15.35 5.44
N SER A 124 -3.20 14.95 6.59
CA SER A 124 -4.64 14.89 6.77
C SER A 124 -5.24 16.29 6.56
N SER A 125 -6.43 16.37 5.97
CA SER A 125 -7.12 17.58 5.53
C SER A 125 -7.23 18.72 6.57
N ALA A 126 -6.90 18.46 7.83
CA ALA A 126 -6.77 19.46 8.89
C ALA A 126 -5.72 20.54 8.62
N HIS A 127 -4.65 20.28 7.85
CA HIS A 127 -3.60 21.28 7.59
C HIS A 127 -3.78 22.11 6.31
N VAL A 128 -4.65 21.69 5.38
CA VAL A 128 -4.90 22.44 4.13
C VAL A 128 -5.79 23.66 4.36
N ALA A 129 -6.56 23.69 5.47
CA ALA A 129 -7.42 24.82 5.82
C ALA A 129 -6.68 26.04 6.41
N ILE A 130 -5.35 25.99 6.55
CA ILE A 130 -4.52 27.09 7.06
C ILE A 130 -3.39 27.39 6.06
N ALA A 131 -3.75 27.91 4.89
CA ALA A 131 -2.85 28.62 3.99
C ALA A 131 -3.62 29.64 3.15
#